data_AF-A0A436EXN9-F1
#
_entry.id   AF-A0A436EXN9-F1
#
_cell.length_a   1.000
_cell.length_b   1.000
_cell.length_c   1.000
_cell.angle_alpha   90.00
_cell.angle_beta   90.00
_cell.angle_gamma   90.00
#
_symmetry.space_group_name_H-M   'P 1'
#
loop_
_entity.id
_entity.type
_entity.pdbx_description
1 polymer ?
#
loop_
_entity_poly.entity_id
_entity_poly.type
_entity_poly.pdbx_seq_one_letter_code
_entity_poly.pdbx_strand_id
1 'polypeptide(L)' 'MIGRQIDENPAGIHLPLEPLPGHTSRGRLERVLRRGEFAVTTELNPPDSADPEDVYN' A
#
# COMPACT_ATOMS: atom_id res chain seq x y z
N MET A 1 23.32 -3.59 -10.77
CA MET A 1 21.87 -3.76 -11.00
C MET A 1 21.18 -3.51 -9.68
N ILE A 2 20.48 -2.38 -9.54
CA ILE A 2 19.80 -2.03 -8.29
C ILE A 2 18.50 -2.83 -8.28
N GLY A 3 18.36 -3.79 -7.36
CA GLY A 3 17.14 -4.58 -7.24
C GLY A 3 15.94 -3.65 -7.02
N ARG A 4 14.89 -3.81 -7.81
CA ARG A 4 13.65 -3.04 -7.64
C ARG A 4 13.11 -3.32 -6.24
N GLN A 5 13.14 -2.33 -5.35
CA GLN A 5 12.51 -2.44 -4.04
C GLN A 5 11.01 -2.65 -4.23
N ILE A 6 10.45 -3.69 -3.60
CA ILE A 6 9.09 -4.16 -3.88
C ILE A 6 8.02 -3.27 -3.20
N ASP A 7 8.43 -2.25 -2.43
CA ASP A 7 7.56 -1.37 -1.65
C ASP A 7 6.49 -2.13 -0.83
N GLU A 8 6.89 -3.26 -0.25
CA GLU A 8 6.06 -4.07 0.66
C GLU A 8 6.73 -4.15 2.03
N ASN A 9 5.91 -4.19 3.09
CA ASN A 9 6.43 -4.45 4.42
C ASN A 9 6.64 -5.98 4.57
N PRO A 10 7.84 -6.45 4.93
CA PRO A 10 8.14 -7.89 5.04
C PRO A 10 7.31 -8.62 6.11
N ALA A 11 6.74 -7.90 7.09
CA ALA A 11 5.86 -8.45 8.11
C ALA A 11 4.39 -8.53 7.65
N GLY A 12 4.03 -7.95 6.49
CA GLY A 12 2.68 -8.06 5.91
C GLY A 12 2.23 -6.83 5.12
N ILE A 13 1.43 -7.04 4.07
CA ILE A 13 1.03 -5.98 3.11
C ILE A 13 0.17 -4.86 3.72
N HIS A 14 -0.52 -5.13 4.82
CA HIS A 14 -1.41 -4.19 5.52
C HIS A 14 -0.64 -3.27 6.48
N LEU A 15 0.64 -3.55 6.72
CA LEU A 15 1.47 -2.78 7.64
C LEU A 15 2.13 -1.59 6.92
N PRO A 16 2.33 -0.47 7.62
CA PRO A 16 3.03 0.69 7.05
C PRO A 16 4.46 0.35 6.61
N LEU A 17 4.93 0.93 5.51
CA LEU A 17 6.32 0.79 5.08
C LEU A 17 7.28 1.49 6.05
N GLU A 18 8.57 1.19 5.96
CA GLU A 18 9.61 1.93 6.67
C GLU A 18 9.61 3.42 6.24
N PRO A 19 9.87 4.35 7.17
CA PRO A 19 10.02 5.75 6.82
C PRO A 19 11.21 5.94 5.89
N LEU A 20 11.06 6.81 4.88
CA LEU A 20 12.15 7.23 4.00
C LEU A 20 12.43 8.73 4.17
N PRO A 21 13.70 9.16 4.13
CA PRO A 21 14.03 10.58 4.15
C PRO A 21 13.33 11.35 3.03
N GLY A 22 12.70 12.48 3.37
CA GLY A 22 11.99 13.31 2.39
C GLY A 22 10.62 12.76 1.95
N HIS A 23 10.13 11.68 2.57
CA HIS A 23 8.78 11.16 2.39
C HIS A 23 7.89 11.51 3.58
N THR A 24 6.65 11.91 3.32
CA THR A 24 5.65 12.19 4.36
C THR A 24 4.78 10.96 4.64
N SER A 25 4.51 10.16 3.61
CA SER A 25 3.68 8.97 3.65
C SER A 25 4.52 7.70 3.86
N ARG A 26 3.90 6.71 4.51
CA ARG A 26 4.41 5.34 4.65
C ARG A 26 3.75 4.35 3.67
N GLY A 27 3.12 4.87 2.61
CA GLY A 27 2.42 4.10 1.58
C GLY A 27 3.20 3.98 0.26
N ARG A 28 2.73 3.09 -0.62
CA ARG A 28 3.36 2.84 -1.94
C ARG A 28 3.19 4.01 -2.91
N LEU A 29 2.07 4.72 -2.86
CA LEU A 29 1.73 5.76 -3.83
C LEU A 29 2.78 6.89 -3.88
N GLU A 30 3.18 7.44 -2.73
CA GLU A 30 4.22 8.48 -2.71
C GLU A 30 5.55 7.98 -3.29
N ARG A 31 5.92 6.73 -3.01
CA ARG A 31 7.16 6.14 -3.50
C ARG A 31 7.16 5.97 -5.02
N VAL A 32 6.06 5.50 -5.60
CA VAL A 32 5.89 5.39 -7.06
C VAL A 32 5.98 6.77 -7.72
N LEU A 33 5.23 7.76 -7.21
CA LEU A 33 5.21 9.10 -7.78
C LEU A 33 6.56 9.82 -7.68
N ARG A 34 7.29 9.68 -6.56
CA ARG A 34 8.63 10.27 -6.40
C ARG A 34 9.70 9.61 -7.27
N ARG A 35 9.55 8.34 -7.63
CA ARG A 35 10.41 7.68 -8.63
C ARG A 35 10.13 8.12 -10.06
N GLY A 36 9.09 8.93 -10.29
CA GLY A 36 8.65 9.33 -11.63
C GLY A 36 7.98 8.19 -12.41
N GLU A 37 7.51 7.16 -11.70
CA GLU A 37 6.78 6.04 -12.29
C GLU A 37 5.28 6.38 -12.45
N PHE A 38 4.62 5.70 -13.39
CA PHE A 38 3.17 5.79 -13.56
C PHE A 38 2.44 4.97 -12.50
N ALA A 39 1.41 5.55 -11.90
CA ALA A 39 0.55 4.88 -10.91
C ALA A 39 -0.85 4.68 -11.46
N VAL A 40 -1.39 3.47 -11.31
CA VAL A 40 -2.81 3.18 -11.50
C VAL A 40 -3.42 2.95 -10.13
N THR A 41 -4.50 3.65 -9.83
CA THR A 41 -5.22 3.53 -8.57
C THR A 41 -6.66 3.11 -8.83
N THR A 42 -7.26 2.43 -7.87
CA THR A 42 -8.71 2.21 -7.80
C THR A 42 -9.18 2.68 -6.44
N GLU A 43 -10.44 3.06 -6.36
CA GLU A 43 -11.13 3.25 -5.08
C GLU A 43 -11.87 1.96 -4.74
N LEU A 44 -12.06 1.73 -3.44
CA LEU A 44 -12.84 0.62 -2.91
C LEU A 44 -13.87 1.21 -1.95
N ASN A 45 -15.13 0.79 -2.08
CA ASN A 45 -16.18 1.14 -1.12
C ASN A 45 -15.90 0.47 0.24
N PRO A 46 -16.34 1.06 1.36
CA PRO A 46 -16.31 0.36 2.63
C PRO A 46 -17.11 -0.95 2.52
N PRO A 47 -16.74 -1.99 3.28
CA PRO A 47 -17.56 -3.20 3.34
C PRO A 47 -18.93 -2.87 3.97
N ASP A 48 -19.96 -3.59 3.55
CA ASP A 48 -21.33 -3.40 4.06
C ASP A 48 -21.46 -3.79 5.55
N SER A 49 -20.56 -4.65 6.04
CA SER A 49 -20.45 -5.07 7.45
C SER A 49 -19.00 -5.34 7.84
N ALA A 50 -18.72 -5.24 9.15
CA ALA A 50 -17.45 -5.65 9.75
C ALA A 50 -17.51 -7.04 10.41
N ASP A 51 -18.68 -7.68 10.44
CA ASP A 51 -18.82 -9.04 10.95
C ASP A 51 -18.23 -10.04 9.93
N PRO A 52 -17.21 -10.83 10.30
CA PRO A 52 -16.66 -11.83 9.38
C PRO A 52 -17.67 -12.92 9.00
N GLU A 53 -18.68 -13.19 9.83
CA GLU A 53 -19.71 -14.18 9.53
C GLU A 53 -20.60 -13.75 8.36
N ASP A 54 -20.76 -12.45 8.12
CA ASP A 54 -21.54 -11.90 6.99
C ASP A 54 -20.90 -12.20 5.61
N VAL A 55 -19.67 -12.73 5.57
CA VAL A 55 -19.00 -13.18 4.34
C VAL A 55 -19.41 -14.60 3.92
N TYR A 56 -19.83 -15.45 4.87
CA TYR A 56 -20.11 -16.87 4.61
C TYR A 56 -21.59 -17.18 4.39
N ASN A 57 -22.48 -16.27 4.79
CA ASN A 57 -23.94 -16.45 4.74
C ASN A 57 -24.55 -16.13 3.38
#